data_AF-K6V231-F1
#
_entry.id   AF-K6V231-F1
#
_cell.length_a   1.000
_cell.length_b   1.000
_cell.length_c   1.000
_cell.angle_alpha   90.00
_cell.angle_beta   90.00
_cell.angle_gamma   90.00
#
_symmetry.space_group_name_H-M   'P 1'
#
loop_
_entity.id
_entity.type
_entity.pdbx_description
1 polymer ?
#
loop_
_entity_poly.entity_id
_entity_poly.type
_entity_poly.pdbx_seq_one_letter_code
_entity_poly.pdbx_strand_id
1 'polypeptide(L)'
;MRDEGRAVQEGEEHDQQGEQQGEQQEEAEAKAEAEAEAAKTKLNLPADVLTVAATALIVRALTAGYTIIWSKLINSYKSSNDLLCDEERCTLWNYLKCFSSWDGEYFLRLSLNETEYLYEQNHAFFPALPLVVGYLKRLLKGGFPNVSACSMYVLIAIIANIFLFVLSAIGLYLFVFTTSLSVRATHMGASSPEVSFKGERSENGAKSERSEKGAKGERSAKKKANYTHNAKSVKDCRRLSFMAALLFTFNIGNIHMSSFYSEGFFSCLSIWGFTFLQWSVNVNKGSSAFFELLAVVSFSVASFFRSNGILFLIPLFVHCLRTCAFCVHCAGVVSLGREPHRRTDGAQLLSHPSEGEQLLSHSSDGAQLLSHPSDGAQLLSLFSEKRVFLKFALHWGKALLEAALVVLPLLTFQAYAYYLYCVEGYDNPWREKHKKFHNFFLSFWANPLEYANGSRYTHRQDQLMIRRPWCEKTIPFIYNYIQDKYWDVKFLKFLRSPSGNVLYALPVYFMSFHAVHHFLRHPTFTGGQAPFFLFSPFLGEVLHLGVLCLYL
;
A
#
# COMPACT_ATOMS: atom_id res chain seq x y z
N MET A 1 -21.15 72.47 11.94
CA MET A 1 -20.38 71.51 11.12
C MET A 1 -19.39 70.66 11.95
N ARG A 2 -19.73 70.24 13.18
CA ARG A 2 -18.87 69.36 14.00
C ARG A 2 -19.61 68.19 14.65
N ASP A 3 -20.89 68.00 14.32
CA ASP A 3 -21.74 66.91 14.84
C ASP A 3 -22.13 65.86 13.78
N GLU A 4 -21.95 66.13 12.49
CA GLU A 4 -22.28 65.15 11.42
C GLU A 4 -21.13 64.17 11.11
N GLY A 5 -19.91 64.43 11.59
CA GLY A 5 -18.76 63.54 11.37
C GLY A 5 -18.62 62.40 12.38
N ARG A 6 -19.30 62.49 13.54
CA ARG A 6 -19.18 61.49 14.62
C ARG A 6 -20.14 60.31 14.45
N ALA A 7 -21.32 60.58 13.88
CA ALA A 7 -22.34 59.56 13.62
C ALA A 7 -21.98 58.59 12.47
N VAL A 8 -21.12 59.00 11.54
CA VAL A 8 -20.66 58.15 10.44
C VAL A 8 -19.55 57.18 10.90
N GLN A 9 -18.65 57.64 11.78
CA GLN A 9 -17.59 56.79 12.35
C GLN A 9 -18.12 55.74 13.33
N GLU A 10 -19.13 56.07 14.15
CA GLU A 10 -19.77 55.10 15.07
C GLU A 10 -20.61 54.04 14.33
N GLY A 11 -21.10 54.33 13.11
CA GLY A 11 -21.81 53.37 12.27
C GLY A 11 -20.90 52.35 11.58
N GLU A 12 -19.74 52.78 11.07
CA GLU A 12 -18.76 51.89 10.42
C GLU A 12 -18.02 50.97 11.41
N GLU A 13 -17.77 51.41 12.65
CA GLU A 13 -17.21 50.53 13.71
C GLU A 13 -18.23 49.48 14.19
N HIS A 14 -19.53 49.80 14.18
CA HIS A 14 -20.58 48.86 14.57
C HIS A 14 -20.84 47.77 13.51
N ASP A 15 -20.73 48.11 12.22
CA ASP A 15 -20.85 47.13 11.12
C ASP A 15 -19.65 46.18 11.05
N GLN A 16 -18.42 46.68 11.27
CA GLN A 16 -17.21 45.84 11.29
C GLN A 16 -17.18 44.88 12.50
N GLN A 17 -17.73 45.28 13.66
CA GLN A 17 -17.88 44.39 14.82
C GLN A 17 -18.96 43.33 14.62
N GLY A 18 -20.03 43.65 13.88
CA GLY A 18 -21.10 42.70 13.53
C GLY A 18 -20.64 41.61 12.55
N GLU A 19 -19.86 41.98 11.52
CA GLU A 19 -19.27 41.02 10.58
C GLU A 19 -18.24 40.11 11.24
N GLN A 20 -17.35 40.65 12.10
CA GLN A 20 -16.38 39.84 12.84
C GLN A 20 -17.03 38.88 13.85
N GLN A 21 -18.15 39.27 14.47
CA GLN A 21 -18.92 38.38 15.35
C GLN A 21 -19.66 37.29 14.57
N GLY A 22 -20.18 37.62 13.37
CA GLY A 22 -20.81 36.66 12.46
C GLY A 22 -19.83 35.59 11.98
N GLU A 23 -18.64 35.98 11.52
CA GLU A 23 -17.60 35.04 11.08
C GLU A 23 -17.10 34.14 12.21
N GLN A 24 -16.91 34.68 13.42
CA GLN A 24 -16.51 33.89 14.59
C GLN A 24 -17.59 32.90 15.03
N GLN A 25 -18.86 33.26 14.89
CA GLN A 25 -19.99 32.39 15.24
C GLN A 25 -20.18 31.28 14.20
N GLU A 26 -20.01 31.58 12.91
CA GLU A 26 -20.06 30.58 11.83
C GLU A 26 -18.87 29.60 11.91
N GLU A 27 -17.67 30.08 12.26
CA GLU A 27 -16.49 29.25 12.50
C GLU A 27 -16.66 28.37 13.75
N ALA A 28 -17.29 28.88 14.81
CA ALA A 28 -17.60 28.12 16.02
C ALA A 28 -18.68 27.04 15.79
N GLU A 29 -19.72 27.34 15.00
CA GLU A 29 -20.76 26.37 14.62
C GLU A 29 -20.18 25.28 13.70
N ALA A 30 -19.37 25.64 12.70
CA ALA A 30 -18.69 24.68 11.83
C ALA A 30 -17.73 23.77 12.62
N LYS A 31 -17.03 24.33 13.61
CA LYS A 31 -16.16 23.57 14.52
C LYS A 31 -16.96 22.64 15.44
N ALA A 32 -18.08 23.09 15.98
CA ALA A 32 -18.96 22.26 16.82
C ALA A 32 -19.62 21.12 16.02
N GLU A 33 -20.05 21.36 14.78
CA GLU A 33 -20.54 20.32 13.88
C GLU A 33 -19.44 19.31 13.52
N ALA A 34 -18.21 19.78 13.25
CA ALA A 34 -17.06 18.90 12.97
C ALA A 34 -16.68 18.05 14.19
N GLU A 35 -16.71 18.61 15.40
CA GLU A 35 -16.46 17.90 16.66
C GLU A 35 -17.57 16.87 16.98
N ALA A 36 -18.83 17.22 16.72
CA ALA A 36 -19.97 16.31 16.87
C ALA A 36 -19.93 15.17 15.82
N GLU A 37 -19.59 15.46 14.56
CA GLU A 37 -19.40 14.45 13.51
C GLU A 37 -18.22 13.53 13.86
N ALA A 38 -17.11 14.07 14.38
CA ALA A 38 -15.95 13.29 14.83
C ALA A 38 -16.28 12.38 16.03
N ALA A 39 -17.04 12.88 17.01
CA ALA A 39 -17.49 12.10 18.17
C ALA A 39 -18.42 10.95 17.76
N LYS A 40 -19.39 11.23 16.88
CA LYS A 40 -20.30 10.21 16.32
C LYS A 40 -19.57 9.19 15.44
N THR A 41 -18.48 9.60 14.78
CA THR A 41 -17.64 8.71 13.98
C THR A 41 -16.85 7.74 14.86
N LYS A 42 -16.25 8.22 15.95
CA LYS A 42 -15.51 7.39 16.91
C LYS A 42 -16.39 6.33 17.59
N LEU A 43 -17.64 6.67 17.93
CA LEU A 43 -18.56 5.75 18.60
C LEU A 43 -18.96 4.54 17.73
N ASN A 44 -19.02 4.73 16.40
CA ASN A 44 -19.53 3.71 15.49
C ASN A 44 -18.45 2.84 14.83
N LEU A 45 -17.19 3.26 14.87
CA LEU A 45 -16.08 2.52 14.25
C LEU A 45 -15.88 1.10 14.84
N PRO A 46 -15.94 0.88 16.17
CA PRO A 46 -15.79 -0.46 16.74
C PRO A 46 -16.92 -1.42 16.33
N ALA A 47 -18.16 -0.91 16.26
CA ALA A 47 -19.31 -1.69 15.82
C ALA A 47 -19.18 -2.12 14.35
N ASP A 48 -18.65 -1.23 13.50
CA ASP A 48 -18.38 -1.53 12.10
C ASP A 48 -17.32 -2.62 11.95
N VAL A 49 -16.21 -2.48 12.67
CA VAL A 49 -15.12 -3.46 12.66
C VAL A 49 -15.62 -4.83 13.12
N LEU A 50 -16.43 -4.88 14.19
CA LEU A 50 -17.03 -6.12 14.68
C LEU A 50 -17.95 -6.75 13.62
N THR A 51 -18.74 -5.93 12.91
CA THR A 51 -19.62 -6.41 11.85
C THR A 51 -18.83 -6.99 10.68
N VAL A 52 -17.73 -6.33 10.25
CA VAL A 52 -16.83 -6.86 9.22
C VAL A 52 -16.21 -8.18 9.67
N ALA A 53 -15.72 -8.24 10.91
CA ALA A 53 -15.08 -9.44 11.47
C ALA A 53 -16.05 -10.63 11.55
N ALA A 54 -17.26 -10.41 12.07
CA ALA A 54 -18.30 -11.42 12.14
C ALA A 54 -18.70 -11.91 10.74
N THR A 55 -18.90 -11.00 9.79
CA THR A 55 -19.23 -11.34 8.40
C THR A 55 -18.12 -12.19 7.77
N ALA A 56 -16.86 -11.79 7.94
CA ALA A 56 -15.71 -12.52 7.43
C ALA A 56 -15.65 -13.94 8.01
N LEU A 57 -15.83 -14.09 9.33
CA LEU A 57 -15.82 -15.39 9.99
C LEU A 57 -16.94 -16.31 9.51
N ILE A 58 -18.17 -15.79 9.37
CA ILE A 58 -19.32 -16.55 8.86
C ILE A 58 -19.04 -17.02 7.44
N VAL A 59 -18.58 -16.13 6.55
CA VAL A 59 -18.28 -16.49 5.16
C VAL A 59 -17.17 -17.54 5.09
N ARG A 60 -16.15 -17.49 5.96
CA ARG A 60 -15.10 -18.52 6.05
C ARG A 60 -15.62 -19.85 6.55
N ALA A 61 -16.48 -19.87 7.57
CA ALA A 61 -17.14 -21.09 8.03
C ALA A 61 -17.99 -21.73 6.91
N LEU A 62 -18.75 -20.93 6.16
CA LEU A 62 -19.52 -21.40 5.00
C LEU A 62 -18.62 -21.91 3.87
N THR A 63 -17.50 -21.24 3.59
CA THR A 63 -16.52 -21.67 2.57
C THR A 63 -15.88 -23.01 2.95
N ALA A 64 -15.50 -23.18 4.22
CA ALA A 64 -14.95 -24.44 4.72
C ALA A 64 -15.99 -25.57 4.64
N GLY A 65 -17.23 -25.32 5.06
CA GLY A 65 -18.33 -26.29 4.93
C GLY A 65 -18.60 -26.68 3.47
N TYR A 66 -18.67 -25.70 2.57
CA TYR A 66 -18.81 -25.92 1.13
C TYR A 66 -17.68 -26.80 0.59
N THR A 67 -16.42 -26.52 0.95
CA THR A 67 -15.25 -27.29 0.50
C THR A 67 -15.33 -28.74 0.95
N ILE A 68 -15.68 -28.96 2.22
CA ILE A 68 -15.86 -30.31 2.79
C ILE A 68 -16.94 -31.08 2.01
N ILE A 69 -18.09 -30.46 1.76
CA ILE A 69 -19.20 -31.09 1.02
C ILE A 69 -18.74 -31.48 -0.39
N TRP A 70 -18.13 -30.57 -1.13
CA TRP A 70 -17.70 -30.83 -2.51
C TRP A 70 -16.56 -31.83 -2.60
N SER A 71 -15.64 -31.85 -1.64
CA SER A 71 -14.56 -32.84 -1.60
C SER A 71 -15.06 -34.29 -1.42
N LYS A 72 -16.27 -34.46 -0.87
CA LYS A 72 -16.92 -35.78 -0.77
C LYS A 72 -17.76 -36.13 -1.99
N LEU A 73 -18.30 -35.13 -2.69
CA LEU A 73 -19.11 -35.33 -3.89
C LEU A 73 -18.27 -35.55 -5.14
N ILE A 74 -17.08 -34.93 -5.21
CA ILE A 74 -16.18 -35.01 -6.35
C ILE A 74 -14.88 -35.68 -5.89
N ASN A 75 -14.54 -36.81 -6.50
CA ASN A 75 -13.26 -37.46 -6.27
C ASN A 75 -12.12 -36.53 -6.72
N SER A 76 -11.15 -36.30 -5.83
CA SER A 76 -9.96 -35.53 -6.17
C SER A 76 -9.11 -36.30 -7.17
N TYR A 77 -8.73 -35.62 -8.26
CA TYR A 77 -7.78 -36.15 -9.22
C TYR A 77 -6.39 -36.17 -8.55
N LYS A 78 -5.94 -37.36 -8.14
CA LYS A 78 -4.58 -37.64 -7.63
C LYS A 78 -4.30 -37.01 -6.25
N SER A 79 -4.61 -37.73 -5.17
CA SER A 79 -4.32 -37.32 -3.79
C SER A 79 -3.04 -38.00 -3.29
N SER A 80 -1.87 -37.38 -3.50
CA SER A 80 -0.61 -37.85 -2.89
C SER A 80 -0.58 -37.65 -1.36
N ASN A 81 -1.53 -36.87 -0.81
CA ASN A 81 -1.77 -36.74 0.63
C ASN A 81 -2.03 -38.09 1.31
N ASP A 82 -2.68 -39.03 0.63
CA ASP A 82 -2.95 -40.35 1.19
C ASP A 82 -1.65 -41.20 1.30
N LEU A 83 -0.60 -40.87 0.53
CA LEU A 83 0.74 -41.46 0.68
C LEU A 83 1.60 -40.77 1.74
N LEU A 84 1.40 -39.46 1.93
CA LEU A 84 2.12 -38.65 2.93
C LEU A 84 1.62 -38.89 4.35
N CYS A 85 0.32 -39.16 4.50
CA CYS A 85 -0.36 -39.31 5.76
C CYS A 85 -1.27 -40.54 5.69
N ASP A 86 -0.71 -41.72 6.00
CA ASP A 86 -1.47 -42.98 6.07
C ASP A 86 -2.26 -43.03 7.39
N GLU A 87 -3.40 -42.33 7.39
CA GLU A 87 -4.27 -42.17 8.55
C GLU A 87 -5.68 -42.65 8.27
N GLU A 88 -5.83 -43.80 7.59
CA GLU A 88 -7.14 -44.41 7.25
C GLU A 88 -8.09 -44.55 8.47
N ARG A 89 -7.55 -44.59 9.70
CA ARG A 89 -8.32 -44.73 10.93
C ARG A 89 -8.77 -43.42 11.58
N CYS A 90 -8.29 -42.25 11.14
CA CYS A 90 -8.66 -40.96 11.74
C CYS A 90 -9.85 -40.33 11.02
N THR A 91 -11.00 -40.27 11.68
CA THR A 91 -12.22 -39.62 11.15
C THR A 91 -12.01 -38.16 10.80
N LEU A 92 -11.15 -37.44 11.53
CA LEU A 92 -10.85 -36.03 11.30
C LEU A 92 -10.08 -35.78 9.99
N TRP A 93 -9.12 -36.64 9.64
CA TRP A 93 -8.30 -36.49 8.44
C TRP A 93 -9.15 -36.49 7.16
N ASN A 94 -10.20 -37.31 7.13
CA ASN A 94 -11.15 -37.36 6.02
C ASN A 94 -11.86 -36.03 5.74
N TYR A 95 -11.99 -35.15 6.74
CA TYR A 95 -12.53 -33.81 6.55
C TYR A 95 -11.43 -32.78 6.24
N LEU A 96 -10.23 -32.95 6.81
CA LEU A 96 -9.16 -31.98 6.69
C LEU A 96 -8.33 -32.10 5.42
N LYS A 97 -8.20 -33.30 4.85
CA LYS A 97 -7.31 -33.56 3.69
C LYS A 97 -7.61 -32.69 2.47
N CYS A 98 -8.86 -32.25 2.31
CA CYS A 98 -9.25 -31.38 1.20
C CYS A 98 -8.54 -30.00 1.26
N PHE A 99 -8.17 -29.55 2.45
CA PHE A 99 -7.48 -28.28 2.69
C PHE A 99 -5.96 -28.35 2.54
N SER A 100 -5.38 -29.52 2.25
CA SER A 100 -3.95 -29.67 1.92
C SER A 100 -3.73 -30.14 0.48
N SER A 101 -4.70 -29.93 -0.41
CA SER A 101 -4.59 -30.31 -1.82
C SER A 101 -3.69 -29.36 -2.61
N TRP A 102 -3.20 -29.79 -3.78
CA TRP A 102 -2.40 -28.99 -4.71
C TRP A 102 -1.08 -28.48 -4.08
N ASP A 103 -0.82 -27.17 -4.11
CA ASP A 103 0.37 -26.55 -3.52
C ASP A 103 0.41 -26.71 -1.99
N GLY A 104 -0.75 -26.90 -1.35
CA GLY A 104 -0.84 -27.17 0.08
C GLY A 104 -0.13 -28.47 0.50
N GLU A 105 0.02 -29.43 -0.42
CA GLU A 105 0.76 -30.67 -0.19
C GLU A 105 2.25 -30.39 0.05
N TYR A 106 2.84 -29.48 -0.73
CA TYR A 106 4.23 -29.09 -0.58
C TYR A 106 4.47 -28.40 0.77
N PHE A 107 3.58 -27.49 1.18
CA PHE A 107 3.67 -26.85 2.49
C PHE A 107 3.51 -27.84 3.64
N LEU A 108 2.59 -28.80 3.54
CA LEU A 108 2.42 -29.86 4.52
C LEU A 108 3.69 -30.72 4.64
N ARG A 109 4.24 -31.17 3.50
CA ARG A 109 5.49 -31.95 3.46
C ARG A 109 6.66 -31.20 4.08
N LEU A 110 6.85 -29.93 3.72
CA LEU A 110 7.91 -29.08 4.30
C LEU A 110 7.71 -28.90 5.80
N SER A 111 6.48 -28.83 6.30
CA SER A 111 6.19 -28.69 7.73
C SER A 111 6.48 -29.98 8.51
N LEU A 112 6.17 -31.14 7.92
CA LEU A 112 6.44 -32.45 8.50
C LEU A 112 7.96 -32.73 8.59
N ASN A 113 8.73 -32.33 7.58
CA ASN A 113 10.17 -32.58 7.50
C ASN A 113 11.03 -31.42 8.03
N GLU A 114 10.49 -30.52 8.86
CA GLU A 114 11.25 -29.40 9.46
C GLU A 114 11.95 -28.50 8.42
N THR A 115 11.24 -28.12 7.36
CA THR A 115 11.73 -27.29 6.23
C THR A 115 12.91 -27.89 5.47
N GLU A 116 12.87 -29.21 5.25
CA GLU A 116 13.84 -29.91 4.42
C GLU A 116 13.54 -29.76 2.92
N TYR A 117 14.45 -29.15 2.16
CA TYR A 117 14.32 -28.97 0.71
C TYR A 117 15.15 -30.02 -0.04
N LEU A 118 14.48 -31.09 -0.47
CA LEU A 118 15.10 -32.19 -1.22
C LEU A 118 15.20 -31.90 -2.71
N TYR A 119 14.18 -31.24 -3.28
CA TYR A 119 14.06 -31.04 -4.72
C TYR A 119 14.06 -29.55 -5.08
N GLU A 120 14.55 -29.23 -6.29
CA GLU A 120 14.64 -27.86 -6.78
C GLU A 120 13.26 -27.18 -6.78
N GLN A 121 12.22 -27.86 -7.27
CA GLN A 121 10.86 -27.30 -7.33
C GLN A 121 10.28 -26.93 -5.95
N ASN A 122 10.78 -27.52 -4.85
CA ASN A 122 10.33 -27.14 -3.51
C ASN A 122 10.63 -25.66 -3.22
N HIS A 123 11.64 -25.07 -3.87
CA HIS A 123 12.02 -23.66 -3.68
C HIS A 123 11.00 -22.67 -4.29
N ALA A 124 9.94 -23.14 -4.96
CA ALA A 124 8.76 -22.31 -5.23
C ALA A 124 7.98 -22.00 -3.93
N PHE A 125 8.08 -22.86 -2.93
CA PHE A 125 7.34 -22.80 -1.66
C PHE A 125 8.25 -22.30 -0.54
N PHE A 126 8.06 -21.04 -0.16
CA PHE A 126 8.92 -20.36 0.80
C PHE A 126 8.75 -20.94 2.23
N PRO A 127 9.79 -20.84 3.07
CA PRO A 127 9.82 -21.56 4.35
C PRO A 127 8.98 -20.91 5.45
N ALA A 128 8.52 -19.65 5.29
CA ALA A 128 7.85 -18.91 6.35
C ALA A 128 6.61 -19.63 6.92
N LEU A 129 5.70 -20.10 6.04
CA LEU A 129 4.50 -20.79 6.47
C LEU A 129 4.83 -22.11 7.22
N PRO A 130 5.64 -23.03 6.66
CA PRO A 130 6.07 -24.22 7.39
C PRO A 130 6.73 -23.93 8.75
N LEU A 131 7.57 -22.89 8.83
CA LEU A 131 8.21 -22.49 10.09
C LEU A 131 7.18 -22.03 11.13
N VAL A 132 6.21 -21.19 10.73
CA VAL A 132 5.15 -20.70 11.62
C VAL A 132 4.28 -21.84 12.12
N VAL A 133 3.81 -22.71 11.23
CA VAL A 133 2.96 -23.85 11.61
C VAL A 133 3.74 -24.82 12.49
N GLY A 134 5.01 -25.09 12.17
CA GLY A 134 5.90 -25.91 13.01
C GLY A 134 6.13 -25.34 14.41
N TYR A 135 6.32 -24.02 14.52
CA TYR A 135 6.44 -23.35 15.81
C TYR A 135 5.14 -23.42 16.62
N LEU A 136 4.00 -23.10 16.02
CA LEU A 136 2.68 -23.18 16.68
C LEU A 136 2.37 -24.62 17.14
N LYS A 137 2.72 -25.62 16.33
CA LYS A 137 2.58 -27.04 16.71
C LYS A 137 3.44 -27.42 17.91
N ARG A 138 4.65 -26.85 18.03
CA ARG A 138 5.52 -27.04 19.21
C ARG A 138 4.94 -26.37 20.45
N LEU A 139 4.30 -25.20 20.32
CA LEU A 139 3.60 -24.52 21.42
C LEU A 139 2.37 -25.31 21.91
N LEU A 140 1.64 -25.96 20.99
CA LEU A 140 0.46 -26.77 21.30
C LEU A 140 0.79 -28.20 21.76
N LYS A 141 2.08 -28.50 22.04
CA LYS A 141 2.52 -29.83 22.45
C LYS A 141 1.84 -30.22 23.77
N GLY A 142 1.16 -31.37 23.77
CA GLY A 142 0.44 -31.89 24.94
C GLY A 142 -1.03 -31.48 25.04
N GLY A 143 -1.52 -30.56 24.20
CA GLY A 143 -2.92 -30.12 24.23
C GLY A 143 -3.91 -31.13 23.63
N PHE A 144 -3.49 -31.90 22.62
CA PHE A 144 -4.37 -32.83 21.90
C PHE A 144 -3.64 -34.15 21.58
N PRO A 145 -3.57 -35.10 22.53
CA PRO A 145 -2.84 -36.36 22.34
C PRO A 145 -3.46 -37.29 21.30
N ASN A 146 -4.75 -37.14 20.98
CA ASN A 146 -5.50 -38.01 20.08
C ASN A 146 -5.54 -37.52 18.63
N VAL A 147 -4.89 -36.39 18.31
CA VAL A 147 -4.86 -35.84 16.95
C VAL A 147 -3.50 -36.15 16.33
N SER A 148 -3.54 -36.71 15.14
CA SER A 148 -2.34 -37.06 14.39
C SER A 148 -1.51 -35.85 13.99
N ALA A 149 -0.25 -36.09 13.62
CA ALA A 149 0.65 -35.01 13.21
C ALA A 149 0.11 -34.26 11.98
N CYS A 150 -0.32 -34.97 10.93
CA CYS A 150 -0.81 -34.35 9.71
C CYS A 150 -2.06 -33.49 9.96
N SER A 151 -3.05 -34.06 10.68
CA SER A 151 -4.27 -33.33 11.03
C SER A 151 -3.97 -32.08 11.86
N MET A 152 -3.01 -32.13 12.79
CA MET A 152 -2.60 -30.97 13.57
C MET A 152 -1.98 -29.86 12.72
N TYR A 153 -1.04 -30.18 11.83
CA TYR A 153 -0.42 -29.19 10.96
C TYR A 153 -1.47 -28.49 10.06
N VAL A 154 -2.35 -29.26 9.43
CA VAL A 154 -3.43 -28.72 8.58
C VAL A 154 -4.38 -27.86 9.40
N LEU A 155 -4.82 -28.32 10.58
CA LEU A 155 -5.74 -27.57 11.44
C LEU A 155 -5.15 -26.23 11.90
N ILE A 156 -3.88 -26.22 12.32
CA ILE A 156 -3.18 -25.00 12.70
C ILE A 156 -3.12 -24.02 11.51
N ALA A 157 -2.79 -24.52 10.31
CA ALA A 157 -2.73 -23.69 9.11
C ALA A 157 -4.10 -23.09 8.75
N ILE A 158 -5.18 -23.88 8.82
CA ILE A 158 -6.55 -23.39 8.56
C ILE A 158 -6.93 -22.30 9.56
N ILE A 159 -6.75 -22.56 10.87
CA ILE A 159 -7.11 -21.60 11.92
C ILE A 159 -6.32 -20.30 11.77
N ALA A 160 -5.01 -20.40 11.54
CA ALA A 160 -4.15 -19.23 11.33
C ALA A 160 -4.57 -18.43 10.08
N ASN A 161 -4.87 -19.11 8.98
CA ASN A 161 -5.34 -18.44 7.77
C ASN A 161 -6.70 -17.77 7.94
N ILE A 162 -7.67 -18.40 8.63
CA ILE A 162 -8.97 -17.79 8.92
C ILE A 162 -8.78 -16.55 9.81
N PHE A 163 -7.94 -16.63 10.84
CA PHE A 163 -7.64 -15.50 11.72
C PHE A 163 -7.03 -14.32 10.94
N LEU A 164 -6.00 -14.60 10.13
CA LEU A 164 -5.33 -13.57 9.32
C LEU A 164 -6.21 -13.03 8.20
N PHE A 165 -7.13 -13.85 7.68
CA PHE A 165 -8.13 -13.41 6.72
C PHE A 165 -9.09 -12.38 7.35
N VAL A 166 -9.56 -12.64 8.57
CA VAL A 166 -10.40 -11.68 9.31
C VAL A 166 -9.64 -10.38 9.56
N LEU A 167 -8.37 -10.47 9.98
CA LEU A 167 -7.51 -9.29 10.14
C LEU A 167 -7.29 -8.54 8.82
N SER A 168 -7.19 -9.25 7.70
CA SER A 168 -7.10 -8.65 6.35
C SER A 168 -8.34 -7.84 6.01
N ALA A 169 -9.54 -8.40 6.26
CA ALA A 169 -10.81 -7.72 6.00
C ALA A 169 -10.97 -6.45 6.84
N ILE A 170 -10.57 -6.50 8.12
CA ILE A 170 -10.52 -5.33 9.00
C ILE A 170 -9.51 -4.30 8.49
N GLY A 171 -8.30 -4.76 8.15
CA GLY A 171 -7.25 -3.89 7.63
C GLY A 171 -7.69 -3.15 6.36
N LEU A 172 -8.39 -3.84 5.45
CA LEU A 172 -8.89 -3.26 4.21
C LEU A 172 -9.99 -2.22 4.46
N TYR A 173 -10.92 -2.52 5.39
CA TYR A 173 -11.93 -1.55 5.82
C TYR A 173 -11.25 -0.28 6.35
N LEU A 174 -10.25 -0.42 7.24
CA LEU A 174 -9.54 0.71 7.83
C LEU A 174 -8.74 1.50 6.77
N PHE A 175 -8.05 0.80 5.86
CA PHE A 175 -7.30 1.42 4.77
C PHE A 175 -8.18 2.29 3.88
N VAL A 176 -9.31 1.75 3.40
CA VAL A 176 -10.22 2.49 2.52
C VAL A 176 -10.87 3.64 3.27
N PHE A 177 -11.18 3.44 4.56
CA PHE A 177 -11.78 4.48 5.40
C PHE A 177 -10.83 5.67 5.59
N THR A 178 -9.59 5.43 5.99
CA THR A 178 -8.60 6.50 6.19
C THR A 178 -8.23 7.20 4.90
N THR A 179 -8.09 6.46 3.80
CA THR A 179 -7.81 7.03 2.47
C THR A 179 -8.94 7.96 2.02
N SER A 180 -10.20 7.52 2.16
CA SER A 180 -11.37 8.32 1.78
C SER A 180 -11.48 9.60 2.62
N LEU A 181 -11.15 9.51 3.91
CA LEU A 181 -11.15 10.66 4.82
C LEU A 181 -10.06 11.69 4.45
N SER A 182 -8.85 11.23 4.13
CA SER A 182 -7.76 12.11 3.68
C SER A 182 -8.14 12.87 2.41
N VAL A 183 -8.77 12.20 1.44
CA VAL A 183 -9.24 12.85 0.20
C VAL A 183 -10.32 13.90 0.50
N ARG A 184 -11.27 13.62 1.40
CA ARG A 184 -12.27 14.61 1.83
C ARG A 184 -11.63 15.86 2.44
N ALA A 185 -10.65 15.70 3.33
CA ALA A 185 -9.98 16.82 3.99
C ALA A 185 -9.29 17.75 2.98
N THR A 186 -8.64 17.19 1.95
CA THR A 186 -8.02 18.00 0.89
C THR A 186 -9.02 18.80 0.05
N HIS A 187 -10.25 18.31 -0.11
CA HIS A 187 -11.30 19.03 -0.83
C HIS A 187 -11.90 20.18 -0.02
N MET A 188 -12.16 19.98 1.28
CA MET A 188 -12.72 21.04 2.14
C MET A 188 -11.72 22.18 2.37
N GLY A 189 -10.41 21.88 2.41
CA GLY A 189 -9.36 22.91 2.50
C GLY A 189 -9.09 23.69 1.20
N ALA A 190 -9.60 23.22 0.05
CA ALA A 190 -9.48 23.92 -1.24
C ALA A 190 -10.72 24.77 -1.58
N SER A 191 -11.77 24.71 -0.75
CA SER A 191 -13.00 25.49 -0.90
C SER A 191 -13.15 26.45 0.29
N SER A 192 -12.33 27.50 0.36
CA SER A 192 -12.73 28.70 1.10
C SER A 192 -13.87 29.38 0.33
N PRO A 193 -14.91 29.90 1.01
CA PRO A 193 -16.03 30.53 0.33
C PRO A 193 -15.60 31.89 -0.21
N GLU A 194 -15.52 32.04 -1.53
CA GLU A 194 -15.69 33.36 -2.13
C GLU A 194 -17.15 33.77 -1.90
N VAL A 195 -17.36 34.62 -0.91
CA VAL A 195 -18.63 35.32 -0.68
C VAL A 195 -18.86 36.26 -1.87
N SER A 196 -19.57 35.78 -2.89
CA SER A 196 -20.11 36.63 -3.95
C SER A 196 -21.42 37.25 -3.46
N PHE A 197 -21.31 38.44 -2.86
CA PHE A 197 -22.43 39.35 -2.66
C PHE A 197 -23.12 39.65 -4.01
N LYS A 198 -24.41 39.31 -4.12
CA LYS A 198 -25.35 39.97 -5.03
C LYS A 198 -26.67 40.18 -4.30
N GLY A 199 -26.82 41.37 -3.75
CA GLY A 199 -28.13 41.90 -3.40
C GLY A 199 -28.89 42.32 -4.65
N GLU A 200 -30.21 42.11 -4.65
CA GLU A 200 -31.19 43.12 -5.05
C GLU A 200 -32.63 42.66 -4.72
N ARG A 201 -33.17 43.34 -3.71
CA ARG A 201 -34.52 43.90 -3.53
C ARG A 201 -35.76 43.25 -4.18
N SER A 202 -36.73 43.02 -3.29
CA SER A 202 -38.15 42.74 -3.47
C SER A 202 -38.92 43.77 -4.31
N GLU A 203 -39.88 43.32 -5.12
CA GLU A 203 -41.17 44.00 -5.31
C GLU A 203 -42.29 43.04 -5.78
N ASN A 204 -43.51 43.36 -5.34
CA ASN A 204 -44.71 42.54 -5.32
C ASN A 204 -45.50 42.48 -6.65
N GLY A 205 -46.14 41.33 -6.89
CA GLY A 205 -47.57 41.21 -7.28
C GLY A 205 -48.00 41.49 -8.73
N ALA A 206 -48.51 40.47 -9.43
CA ALA A 206 -49.83 40.47 -10.09
C ALA A 206 -50.05 39.20 -10.94
N LYS A 207 -51.30 38.73 -10.95
CA LYS A 207 -51.86 37.61 -11.71
C LYS A 207 -51.76 37.82 -13.23
N SER A 208 -51.50 36.75 -13.97
CA SER A 208 -52.17 36.49 -15.26
C SER A 208 -52.02 35.02 -15.67
N GLU A 209 -53.17 34.35 -15.82
CA GLU A 209 -53.29 33.07 -16.53
C GLU A 209 -53.25 33.32 -18.04
N ARG A 210 -52.59 32.45 -18.81
CA ARG A 210 -53.16 31.66 -19.94
C ARG A 210 -52.07 31.18 -20.93
N SER A 211 -52.00 29.84 -21.10
CA SER A 211 -51.83 29.06 -22.35
C SER A 211 -50.60 29.33 -23.24
N GLU A 212 -49.88 28.39 -23.87
CA GLU A 212 -49.74 26.93 -23.89
C GLU A 212 -48.61 26.67 -24.93
N LYS A 213 -47.93 25.51 -24.82
CA LYS A 213 -47.06 24.84 -25.83
C LYS A 213 -45.61 25.27 -25.99
N GLY A 214 -44.72 24.29 -25.77
CA GLY A 214 -43.61 24.03 -26.69
C GLY A 214 -42.26 23.67 -26.05
N ALA A 215 -41.88 22.39 -26.21
CA ALA A 215 -40.49 21.86 -26.18
C ALA A 215 -39.75 21.83 -24.82
N LYS A 216 -39.90 20.70 -24.12
CA LYS A 216 -39.01 20.23 -23.05
C LYS A 216 -37.57 20.10 -23.55
N GLY A 217 -36.66 20.75 -22.84
CA GLY A 217 -35.22 20.63 -23.05
C GLY A 217 -34.65 19.33 -22.47
N GLU A 218 -33.81 18.67 -23.26
CA GLU A 218 -32.81 17.73 -22.76
C GLU A 218 -31.45 18.44 -22.74
N ARG A 219 -31.12 19.13 -21.63
CA ARG A 219 -29.73 19.34 -21.25
C ARG A 219 -29.33 18.19 -20.34
N SER A 220 -28.81 17.13 -20.97
CA SER A 220 -28.17 16.01 -20.32
C SER A 220 -27.01 16.51 -19.44
N ALA A 221 -27.29 16.67 -18.14
CA ALA A 221 -26.26 16.79 -17.12
C ALA A 221 -25.51 15.45 -17.07
N LYS A 222 -24.38 15.36 -17.79
CA LYS A 222 -23.43 14.25 -17.67
C LYS A 222 -23.02 14.12 -16.21
N LYS A 223 -23.65 13.18 -15.51
CA LYS A 223 -23.32 12.72 -14.16
C LYS A 223 -21.85 12.30 -14.17
N LYS A 224 -20.97 13.13 -13.58
CA LYS A 224 -19.58 12.75 -13.26
C LYS A 224 -19.62 11.59 -12.27
N ALA A 225 -19.49 10.36 -12.77
CA ALA A 225 -19.35 9.16 -11.96
C ALA A 225 -17.89 9.02 -11.54
N ASN A 226 -17.50 9.75 -10.49
CA ASN A 226 -16.25 9.53 -9.76
C ASN A 226 -16.63 8.93 -8.40
N TYR A 227 -16.32 7.66 -8.16
CA TYR A 227 -16.72 6.95 -6.95
C TYR A 227 -16.12 7.55 -5.66
N THR A 228 -14.91 8.11 -5.74
CA THR A 228 -14.23 8.81 -4.63
C THR A 228 -14.67 10.27 -4.49
N HIS A 229 -15.03 10.95 -5.57
CA HIS A 229 -15.50 12.34 -5.58
C HIS A 229 -16.96 12.50 -5.09
N ASN A 230 -17.70 11.39 -4.96
CA ASN A 230 -19.07 11.38 -4.44
C ASN A 230 -19.15 11.09 -2.93
N ALA A 231 -18.02 10.82 -2.26
CA ALA A 231 -18.01 10.64 -0.81
C ALA A 231 -18.04 12.02 -0.11
N LYS A 232 -19.23 12.64 -0.10
CA LYS A 232 -19.44 13.98 0.46
C LYS A 232 -19.53 13.98 2.00
N SER A 233 -19.85 12.82 2.60
CA SER A 233 -20.05 12.66 4.04
C SER A 233 -19.17 11.56 4.65
N VAL A 234 -18.92 11.58 5.96
CA VAL A 234 -18.25 10.44 6.65
C VAL A 234 -19.05 9.15 6.45
N LYS A 235 -20.38 9.24 6.37
CA LYS A 235 -21.26 8.09 6.12
C LYS A 235 -20.98 7.42 4.78
N ASP A 236 -20.65 8.19 3.74
CA ASP A 236 -20.31 7.64 2.43
C ASP A 236 -18.92 6.98 2.44
N CYS A 237 -17.95 7.57 3.16
CA CYS A 237 -16.63 6.95 3.39
C CYS A 237 -16.77 5.58 4.09
N ARG A 238 -17.63 5.49 5.11
CA ARG A 238 -17.94 4.22 5.79
C ARG A 238 -18.57 3.20 4.85
N ARG A 239 -19.57 3.60 4.06
CA ARG A 239 -20.24 2.72 3.08
C ARG A 239 -19.26 2.17 2.04
N LEU A 240 -18.38 3.01 1.52
CA LEU A 240 -17.35 2.59 0.56
C LEU A 240 -16.39 1.56 1.19
N SER A 241 -15.96 1.83 2.42
CA SER A 241 -15.06 0.95 3.18
C SER A 241 -15.69 -0.41 3.48
N PHE A 242 -16.98 -0.42 3.86
CA PHE A 242 -17.75 -1.66 4.01
C PHE A 242 -17.87 -2.43 2.70
N MET A 243 -18.20 -1.75 1.60
CA MET A 243 -18.32 -2.40 0.30
C MET A 243 -16.99 -3.06 -0.11
N ALA A 244 -15.86 -2.38 0.07
CA ALA A 244 -14.54 -2.93 -0.22
C ALA A 244 -14.24 -4.18 0.63
N ALA A 245 -14.51 -4.13 1.93
CA ALA A 245 -14.32 -5.27 2.83
C ALA A 245 -15.23 -6.46 2.49
N LEU A 246 -16.48 -6.21 2.09
CA LEU A 246 -17.41 -7.25 1.65
C LEU A 246 -16.95 -7.90 0.34
N LEU A 247 -16.53 -7.11 -0.66
CA LEU A 247 -16.02 -7.64 -1.92
C LEU A 247 -14.78 -8.53 -1.72
N PHE A 248 -13.89 -8.14 -0.81
CA PHE A 248 -12.76 -8.98 -0.40
C PHE A 248 -13.22 -10.29 0.29
N THR A 249 -14.22 -10.18 1.16
CA THR A 249 -14.79 -11.30 1.93
C THR A 249 -15.40 -12.39 1.04
N PHE A 250 -16.22 -11.98 0.06
CA PHE A 250 -17.02 -12.89 -0.78
C PHE A 250 -16.29 -13.40 -2.04
N ASN A 251 -15.03 -13.06 -2.26
CA ASN A 251 -14.28 -13.57 -3.42
C ASN A 251 -14.17 -15.11 -3.40
N ILE A 252 -14.52 -15.77 -4.51
CA ILE A 252 -14.60 -17.23 -4.67
C ILE A 252 -13.19 -17.89 -4.71
N GLY A 253 -12.15 -17.16 -5.12
CA GLY A 253 -10.75 -17.65 -5.12
C GLY A 253 -10.14 -17.86 -3.73
N ASN A 254 -10.91 -17.62 -2.67
CA ASN A 254 -10.47 -17.59 -1.28
C ASN A 254 -10.29 -18.96 -0.60
N ILE A 255 -10.45 -20.11 -1.28
CA ILE A 255 -10.12 -21.38 -0.63
C ILE A 255 -8.67 -21.41 -0.15
N HIS A 256 -7.76 -20.76 -0.88
CA HIS A 256 -6.36 -20.56 -0.47
C HIS A 256 -6.22 -19.73 0.82
N MET A 257 -7.22 -18.93 1.19
CA MET A 257 -7.31 -18.19 2.46
C MET A 257 -7.94 -19.02 3.60
N SER A 258 -8.29 -20.29 3.34
CA SER A 258 -8.94 -21.20 4.29
C SER A 258 -8.35 -22.61 4.25
N SER A 259 -7.18 -22.76 3.65
CA SER A 259 -6.47 -24.03 3.45
C SER A 259 -5.01 -23.89 3.87
N PHE A 260 -4.21 -24.94 3.70
CA PHE A 260 -2.78 -24.94 4.03
C PHE A 260 -1.97 -24.18 2.98
N TYR A 261 -2.14 -22.86 2.98
CA TYR A 261 -1.62 -21.95 1.96
C TYR A 261 -1.08 -20.68 2.61
N SER A 262 -0.26 -19.94 1.87
CA SER A 262 0.43 -18.73 2.34
C SER A 262 -0.41 -17.46 2.19
N GLU A 263 -1.53 -17.55 1.49
CA GLU A 263 -2.30 -16.44 0.95
C GLU A 263 -2.89 -15.58 2.05
N GLY A 264 -3.40 -16.18 3.14
CA GLY A 264 -3.97 -15.44 4.27
C GLY A 264 -2.93 -14.59 4.97
N PHE A 265 -1.74 -15.16 5.19
CA PHE A 265 -0.58 -14.47 5.74
C PHE A 265 -0.12 -13.33 4.83
N PHE A 266 0.11 -13.64 3.55
CA PHE A 266 0.57 -12.68 2.57
C PHE A 266 -0.41 -11.51 2.43
N SER A 267 -1.71 -11.80 2.29
CA SER A 267 -2.75 -10.77 2.15
C SER A 267 -2.84 -9.87 3.39
N CYS A 268 -2.80 -10.45 4.59
CA CYS A 268 -2.87 -9.68 5.83
C CYS A 268 -1.70 -8.71 5.94
N LEU A 269 -0.49 -9.21 5.76
CA LEU A 269 0.73 -8.40 5.83
C LEU A 269 0.78 -7.31 4.75
N SER A 270 0.30 -7.63 3.54
CA SER A 270 0.22 -6.67 2.43
C SER A 270 -0.74 -5.54 2.77
N ILE A 271 -1.98 -5.86 3.13
CA ILE A 271 -3.03 -4.87 3.42
C ILE A 271 -2.63 -4.00 4.60
N TRP A 272 -2.18 -4.60 5.70
CA TRP A 272 -1.72 -3.82 6.86
C TRP A 272 -0.48 -2.98 6.55
N GLY A 273 0.45 -3.48 5.72
CA GLY A 273 1.57 -2.69 5.23
C GLY A 273 1.11 -1.42 4.51
N PHE A 274 0.14 -1.53 3.61
CA PHE A 274 -0.47 -0.36 2.97
C PHE A 274 -1.22 0.55 3.96
N THR A 275 -1.94 -0.02 4.93
CA THR A 275 -2.62 0.75 5.99
C THR A 275 -1.63 1.58 6.79
N PHE A 276 -0.50 0.99 7.21
CA PHE A 276 0.53 1.70 7.95
C PHE A 276 1.21 2.78 7.10
N LEU A 277 1.48 2.48 5.82
CA LEU A 277 2.01 3.47 4.89
C LEU A 277 1.07 4.67 4.76
N GLN A 278 -0.24 4.44 4.64
CA GLN A 278 -1.25 5.51 4.60
C GLN A 278 -1.32 6.29 5.91
N TRP A 279 -1.21 5.62 7.06
CA TRP A 279 -1.19 6.28 8.37
C TRP A 279 0.06 7.12 8.57
N SER A 280 1.22 6.72 8.02
CA SER A 280 2.44 7.51 8.14
C SER A 280 2.29 8.92 7.59
N VAL A 281 1.56 9.07 6.48
CA VAL A 281 1.31 10.38 5.84
C VAL A 281 0.34 11.24 6.65
N ASN A 282 -0.56 10.62 7.41
CA ASN A 282 -1.66 11.30 8.11
C ASN A 282 -1.33 11.69 9.56
N VAL A 283 -0.17 11.29 10.10
CA VAL A 283 0.19 11.50 11.51
C VAL A 283 1.40 12.43 11.61
N ASN A 284 1.57 13.08 12.77
CA ASN A 284 2.72 13.93 13.09
C ASN A 284 4.08 13.26 12.78
N LYS A 285 5.07 14.06 12.42
CA LYS A 285 6.41 13.61 11.98
C LYS A 285 7.08 12.55 12.86
N GLY A 286 6.88 12.61 14.20
CA GLY A 286 7.46 11.63 15.13
C GLY A 286 6.86 10.22 14.99
N SER A 287 5.56 10.11 14.75
CA SER A 287 4.88 8.82 14.60
C SER A 287 4.87 8.32 13.15
N SER A 288 5.11 9.20 12.17
CA SER A 288 5.26 8.84 10.76
C SER A 288 6.31 7.75 10.56
N ALA A 289 7.51 7.93 11.12
CA ALA A 289 8.60 6.98 10.98
C ALA A 289 8.30 5.61 11.61
N PHE A 290 7.51 5.59 12.69
CA PHE A 290 7.07 4.34 13.32
C PHE A 290 6.14 3.54 12.40
N PHE A 291 5.15 4.19 11.79
CA PHE A 291 4.25 3.53 10.86
C PHE A 291 4.94 3.12 9.56
N GLU A 292 5.89 3.91 9.05
CA GLU A 292 6.73 3.51 7.90
C GLU A 292 7.53 2.26 8.21
N LEU A 293 8.19 2.19 9.37
CA LEU A 293 8.93 1.00 9.78
C LEU A 293 8.00 -0.22 9.87
N LEU A 294 6.80 -0.05 10.44
CA LEU A 294 5.83 -1.14 10.54
C LEU A 294 5.34 -1.61 9.16
N ALA A 295 5.18 -0.68 8.20
CA ALA A 295 4.89 -1.01 6.81
C ALA A 295 6.02 -1.83 6.17
N VAL A 296 7.27 -1.38 6.31
CA VAL A 296 8.47 -2.05 5.77
C VAL A 296 8.64 -3.45 6.37
N VAL A 297 8.46 -3.59 7.68
CA VAL A 297 8.48 -4.90 8.35
C VAL A 297 7.37 -5.79 7.81
N SER A 298 6.16 -5.28 7.63
CA SER A 298 5.04 -6.04 7.08
C SER A 298 5.34 -6.53 5.64
N PHE A 299 5.87 -5.66 4.78
CA PHE A 299 6.26 -6.01 3.41
C PHE A 299 7.45 -6.99 3.35
N SER A 300 8.43 -6.85 4.25
CA SER A 300 9.54 -7.79 4.39
C SER A 300 9.04 -9.18 4.78
N VAL A 301 8.22 -9.27 5.84
CA VAL A 301 7.65 -10.56 6.25
C VAL A 301 6.76 -11.14 5.14
N ALA A 302 5.97 -10.32 4.42
CA ALA A 302 5.19 -10.79 3.27
C ALA A 302 6.09 -11.39 2.17
N SER A 303 7.24 -10.76 1.89
CA SER A 303 8.25 -11.26 0.95
C SER A 303 8.88 -12.59 1.38
N PHE A 304 8.85 -12.87 2.68
CA PHE A 304 9.29 -14.16 3.21
C PHE A 304 8.24 -15.27 3.05
N PHE A 305 6.95 -14.93 2.95
CA PHE A 305 5.90 -15.91 2.59
C PHE A 305 5.85 -16.18 1.09
N ARG A 306 6.13 -15.17 0.26
CA ARG A 306 6.08 -15.29 -1.21
C ARG A 306 7.05 -14.32 -1.87
N SER A 307 7.70 -14.76 -2.93
CA SER A 307 8.57 -13.91 -3.77
C SER A 307 7.89 -12.64 -4.29
N ASN A 308 6.57 -12.70 -4.56
CA ASN A 308 5.77 -11.55 -5.01
C ASN A 308 5.82 -10.35 -4.04
N GLY A 309 6.16 -10.55 -2.77
CA GLY A 309 6.28 -9.45 -1.82
C GLY A 309 7.35 -8.41 -2.20
N ILE A 310 8.34 -8.79 -3.02
CA ILE A 310 9.35 -7.83 -3.53
C ILE A 310 8.71 -6.69 -4.34
N LEU A 311 7.52 -6.90 -4.90
CA LEU A 311 6.81 -5.90 -5.68
C LEU A 311 6.32 -4.72 -4.81
N PHE A 312 6.26 -4.88 -3.48
CA PHE A 312 5.96 -3.78 -2.56
C PHE A 312 7.05 -2.69 -2.51
N LEU A 313 8.21 -2.92 -3.13
CA LEU A 313 9.18 -1.87 -3.42
C LEU A 313 8.60 -0.75 -4.29
N ILE A 314 7.66 -1.06 -5.19
CA ILE A 314 7.03 -0.08 -6.09
C ILE A 314 6.22 0.96 -5.30
N PRO A 315 5.20 0.58 -4.51
CA PRO A 315 4.46 1.55 -3.71
C PRO A 315 5.33 2.23 -2.64
N LEU A 316 6.31 1.52 -2.06
CA LEU A 316 7.26 2.12 -1.11
C LEU A 316 8.11 3.21 -1.79
N PHE A 317 8.62 2.96 -3.00
CA PHE A 317 9.36 3.93 -3.78
C PHE A 317 8.52 5.17 -4.10
N VAL A 318 7.26 4.98 -4.52
CA VAL A 318 6.34 6.10 -4.78
C VAL A 318 6.05 6.89 -3.50
N HIS A 319 5.93 6.22 -2.35
CA HIS A 319 5.82 6.89 -1.05
C HIS A 319 7.08 7.71 -0.72
N CYS A 320 8.28 7.15 -0.91
CA CYS A 320 9.54 7.85 -0.69
C CYS A 320 9.69 9.06 -1.62
N LEU A 321 9.24 8.97 -2.87
CA LEU A 321 9.22 10.10 -3.80
C LEU A 321 8.31 11.23 -3.30
N ARG A 322 7.10 10.89 -2.81
CA ARG A 322 6.09 11.85 -2.35
C ARG A 322 6.46 12.52 -1.03
N THR A 323 7.20 11.84 -0.16
CA THR A 323 7.63 12.39 1.13
C THR A 323 8.96 13.14 1.06
N CYS A 324 9.67 13.06 -0.07
CA CYS A 324 10.93 13.77 -0.26
C CYS A 324 10.68 15.28 -0.48
N ALA A 325 11.02 16.10 0.50
CA ALA A 325 10.86 17.57 0.43
C ALA A 325 11.52 18.19 -0.81
N PHE A 326 12.68 17.66 -1.23
CA PHE A 326 13.37 18.12 -2.44
C PHE A 326 12.59 17.75 -3.71
N CYS A 327 12.10 16.51 -3.84
CA CYS A 327 11.31 16.09 -5.00
C CYS A 327 10.00 16.89 -5.10
N VAL A 328 9.35 17.14 -3.96
CA VAL A 328 8.14 17.98 -3.86
C VAL A 328 8.43 19.43 -4.26
N HIS A 329 9.56 19.98 -3.83
CA HIS A 329 10.00 21.33 -4.21
C HIS A 329 10.33 21.43 -5.71
N CYS A 330 11.04 20.46 -6.27
CA CYS A 330 11.34 20.40 -7.70
C CYS A 330 10.09 20.21 -8.55
N ALA A 331 9.05 19.56 -8.00
CA ALA A 331 7.75 19.41 -8.64
C ALA A 331 6.87 20.67 -8.55
N GLY A 332 7.34 21.76 -7.94
CA GLY A 332 6.62 23.05 -7.88
C GLY A 332 5.49 23.11 -6.86
N VAL A 333 5.52 22.30 -5.80
CA VAL A 333 4.37 22.11 -4.87
C VAL A 333 4.37 23.11 -3.68
N VAL A 334 5.29 24.07 -3.62
CA VAL A 334 5.22 25.18 -2.66
C VAL A 334 5.46 26.51 -3.38
N SER A 335 4.39 27.28 -3.60
CA SER A 335 4.52 28.71 -3.87
C SER A 335 5.21 29.36 -2.67
N LEU A 336 6.27 30.11 -2.92
CA LEU A 336 6.89 30.99 -1.92
C LEU A 336 5.84 31.97 -1.37
N GLY A 337 5.24 31.61 -0.23
CA GLY A 337 4.64 32.56 0.69
C GLY A 337 5.77 33.36 1.32
N ARG A 338 5.98 34.59 0.84
CA ARG A 338 6.90 35.56 1.40
C ARG A 338 6.43 35.96 2.81
N GLU A 339 7.33 35.90 3.78
CA GLU A 339 7.13 36.26 5.20
C GLU A 339 6.62 37.68 5.45
N PRO A 340 6.25 37.98 6.73
CA PRO A 340 6.88 39.13 7.39
C PRO A 340 7.73 38.68 8.60
N HIS A 341 9.03 38.98 8.47
CA HIS A 341 10.04 39.00 9.51
C HIS A 341 9.52 39.63 10.82
N ARG A 342 9.50 38.86 11.91
CA ARG A 342 9.42 39.41 13.27
C ARG A 342 10.84 39.71 13.76
N ARG A 343 11.30 40.96 13.60
CA ARG A 343 12.50 41.45 14.30
C ARG A 343 12.16 41.63 15.78
N THR A 344 12.71 40.77 16.62
CA THR A 344 12.96 41.09 18.02
C THR A 344 14.33 41.74 18.11
N ASP A 345 14.39 43.06 18.21
CA ASP A 345 15.55 43.75 18.79
C ASP A 345 15.04 44.72 19.85
N GLY A 346 15.32 44.37 21.09
CA GLY A 346 15.20 45.29 22.21
C GLY A 346 16.48 46.11 22.35
N ALA A 347 16.30 47.30 22.93
CA ALA A 347 17.30 48.13 23.58
C ALA A 347 18.23 48.96 22.67
N GLN A 348 17.91 50.24 22.46
CA GLN A 348 18.45 51.36 23.26
C GLN A 348 18.15 52.71 22.58
N LEU A 349 17.54 53.61 23.38
CA LEU A 349 17.56 55.06 23.18
C LEU A 349 19.01 55.56 23.07
N LEU A 350 19.30 56.47 22.13
CA LEU A 350 19.73 57.85 22.41
C LEU A 350 20.18 58.60 21.12
N SER A 351 19.68 59.85 21.02
CA SER A 351 20.27 61.08 20.42
C SER A 351 20.54 61.23 18.90
N HIS A 352 19.68 62.03 18.26
CA HIS A 352 19.92 63.27 17.46
C HIS A 352 20.85 63.27 16.19
N PRO A 353 20.72 64.27 15.28
CA PRO A 353 20.78 64.10 13.82
C PRO A 353 21.86 65.00 13.14
N SER A 354 22.14 64.80 11.85
CA SER A 354 22.70 65.82 10.92
C SER A 354 22.80 65.22 9.50
N GLU A 355 22.11 65.81 8.51
CA GLU A 355 22.65 66.64 7.42
C GLU A 355 23.16 65.83 6.22
N GLY A 356 22.50 65.93 5.05
CA GLY A 356 23.01 66.60 3.84
C GLY A 356 23.59 65.53 2.90
N GLU A 357 23.46 65.45 1.57
CA GLU A 357 23.22 66.33 0.42
C GLU A 357 22.79 65.38 -0.73
N GLN A 358 21.71 65.67 -1.47
CA GLN A 358 21.66 66.28 -2.82
C GLN A 358 22.16 65.47 -4.04
N LEU A 359 21.40 65.68 -5.13
CA LEU A 359 21.60 65.44 -6.58
C LEU A 359 21.15 64.07 -7.13
N LEU A 360 20.00 64.00 -7.82
CA LEU A 360 19.73 64.36 -9.25
C LEU A 360 20.58 63.48 -10.20
N SER A 361 20.12 62.86 -11.29
CA SER A 361 18.89 62.86 -12.08
C SER A 361 19.21 61.99 -13.32
N HIS A 362 18.29 61.14 -13.80
CA HIS A 362 17.88 61.05 -15.22
C HIS A 362 17.20 59.72 -15.56
N SER A 363 16.11 59.86 -16.30
CA SER A 363 15.33 58.84 -17.00
C SER A 363 16.07 58.25 -18.20
N SER A 364 15.72 57.03 -18.60
CA SER A 364 15.03 56.77 -19.89
C SER A 364 15.01 55.27 -20.23
N ASP A 365 13.96 54.92 -20.98
CA ASP A 365 13.45 53.61 -21.31
C ASP A 365 14.35 52.72 -22.20
N GLY A 366 14.17 51.40 -22.02
CA GLY A 366 13.82 50.51 -23.12
C GLY A 366 14.92 50.03 -24.07
N ALA A 367 15.45 48.83 -23.79
CA ALA A 367 15.80 47.86 -24.84
C ALA A 367 15.83 46.44 -24.27
N GLN A 368 14.91 45.61 -24.77
CA GLN A 368 14.91 44.15 -24.63
C GLN A 368 16.22 43.55 -25.17
N LEU A 369 16.79 42.55 -24.49
CA LEU A 369 17.16 41.27 -25.12
C LEU A 369 17.57 40.21 -24.08
N LEU A 370 16.73 39.19 -23.95
CA LEU A 370 17.06 37.77 -23.81
C LEU A 370 18.27 37.36 -22.93
N SER A 371 17.97 36.92 -21.69
CA SER A 371 18.49 35.65 -21.19
C SER A 371 17.68 35.17 -19.98
N HIS A 372 16.77 34.22 -20.20
CA HIS A 372 16.27 33.37 -19.13
C HIS A 372 17.48 32.67 -18.48
N PRO A 373 17.76 32.84 -17.17
CA PRO A 373 18.61 31.90 -16.48
C PRO A 373 17.83 30.59 -16.42
N SER A 374 18.37 29.57 -17.08
CA SER A 374 17.82 28.20 -17.10
C SER A 374 17.44 27.73 -15.69
N ASP A 375 16.26 27.11 -15.54
CA ASP A 375 15.77 26.52 -14.29
C ASP A 375 16.81 25.60 -13.60
N GLY A 376 17.77 25.04 -14.36
CA GLY A 376 18.90 24.28 -13.85
C GLY A 376 19.87 25.05 -12.94
N ALA A 377 20.06 26.36 -13.15
CA ALA A 377 20.94 27.19 -12.34
C ALA A 377 20.34 27.48 -10.95
N GLN A 378 19.02 27.64 -10.87
CA GLN A 378 18.30 27.75 -9.59
C GLN A 378 18.29 26.41 -8.83
N LEU A 379 18.12 25.29 -9.53
CA LEU A 379 18.21 23.93 -8.98
C LEU A 379 19.59 23.64 -8.35
N LEU A 380 20.67 24.04 -9.03
CA LEU A 380 22.04 23.92 -8.50
C LEU A 380 22.29 24.87 -7.31
N SER A 381 21.68 26.07 -7.30
CA SER A 381 21.79 26.97 -6.14
C SER A 381 21.07 26.45 -4.88
N LEU A 382 20.00 25.66 -5.04
CA LEU A 382 19.30 24.98 -3.93
C LEU A 382 20.16 23.86 -3.32
N PHE A 383 20.95 23.17 -4.14
CA PHE A 383 21.97 22.23 -3.67
C PHE A 383 23.20 22.89 -3.03
N SER A 384 23.34 24.22 -3.16
CA SER A 384 24.43 24.97 -2.51
C SER A 384 24.27 25.02 -0.99
N GLU A 385 23.07 24.80 -0.44
CA GLU A 385 22.87 24.63 0.99
C GLU A 385 23.16 23.19 1.44
N LYS A 386 24.29 23.00 2.13
CA LYS A 386 24.72 21.71 2.71
C LYS A 386 23.59 20.99 3.49
N ARG A 387 22.65 21.73 4.11
CA ARG A 387 21.53 21.16 4.87
C ARG A 387 20.48 20.49 3.98
N VAL A 388 20.19 21.03 2.80
CA VAL A 388 19.19 20.48 1.87
C VAL A 388 19.73 19.19 1.25
N PHE A 389 20.99 19.20 0.80
CA PHE A 389 21.67 18.01 0.31
C PHE A 389 21.74 16.90 1.36
N LEU A 390 22.11 17.23 2.61
CA LEU A 390 22.18 16.24 3.69
C LEU A 390 20.81 15.62 3.98
N LYS A 391 19.73 16.42 4.02
CA LYS A 391 18.36 15.89 4.19
C LYS A 391 17.95 14.97 3.04
N PHE A 392 18.29 15.33 1.80
CA PHE A 392 18.05 14.49 0.63
C PHE A 392 18.82 13.16 0.71
N ALA A 393 20.11 13.22 1.01
CA ALA A 393 20.96 12.03 1.14
C ALA A 393 20.49 11.10 2.27
N LEU A 394 20.12 11.66 3.43
CA LEU A 394 19.56 10.87 4.54
C LEU A 394 18.21 10.24 4.19
N HIS A 395 17.35 10.96 3.48
CA HIS A 395 16.05 10.45 3.03
C HIS A 395 16.21 9.24 2.10
N TRP A 396 17.08 9.35 1.09
CA TRP A 396 17.33 8.26 0.15
C TRP A 396 18.18 7.13 0.75
N GLY A 397 19.09 7.45 1.67
CA GLY A 397 19.82 6.45 2.44
C GLY A 397 18.89 5.59 3.30
N LYS A 398 17.91 6.22 3.96
CA LYS A 398 16.83 5.51 4.66
C LYS A 398 16.00 4.66 3.70
N ALA A 399 15.54 5.22 2.59
CA ALA A 399 14.74 4.49 1.60
C ALA A 399 15.48 3.26 1.04
N LEU A 400 16.79 3.36 0.84
CA LEU A 400 17.63 2.23 0.42
C LEU A 400 17.71 1.14 1.49
N LEU A 401 17.83 1.51 2.76
CA LEU A 401 17.81 0.56 3.87
C LEU A 401 16.45 -0.15 3.98
N GLU A 402 15.35 0.59 3.84
CA GLU A 402 14.00 0.03 3.84
C GLU A 402 13.80 -0.92 2.66
N ALA A 403 14.25 -0.55 1.46
CA ALA A 403 14.23 -1.43 0.29
C ALA A 403 15.06 -2.71 0.51
N ALA A 404 16.27 -2.58 1.09
CA ALA A 404 17.10 -3.72 1.43
C ALA A 404 16.41 -4.68 2.40
N LEU A 405 15.71 -4.15 3.42
CA LEU A 405 14.93 -4.95 4.37
C LEU A 405 13.80 -5.74 3.70
N VAL A 406 13.10 -5.17 2.72
CA VAL A 406 12.05 -5.87 1.96
C VAL A 406 12.63 -7.00 1.09
N VAL A 407 13.79 -6.77 0.49
CA VAL A 407 14.44 -7.73 -0.43
C VAL A 407 15.17 -8.86 0.30
N LEU A 408 15.60 -8.61 1.54
CA LEU A 408 16.45 -9.51 2.32
C LEU A 408 15.95 -10.96 2.43
N PRO A 409 14.66 -11.24 2.69
CA PRO A 409 14.17 -12.61 2.81
C PRO A 409 14.29 -13.39 1.50
N LEU A 410 14.00 -12.73 0.37
CA LEU A 410 14.15 -13.32 -0.95
C LEU A 410 15.62 -13.62 -1.25
N LEU A 411 16.54 -12.69 -0.97
CA LEU A 411 17.96 -12.91 -1.19
C LEU A 411 18.51 -14.04 -0.34
N THR A 412 18.09 -14.12 0.93
CA THR A 412 18.50 -15.20 1.84
C THR A 412 18.05 -16.56 1.30
N PHE A 413 16.81 -16.65 0.82
CA PHE A 413 16.26 -17.89 0.29
C PHE A 413 16.83 -18.24 -1.10
N GLN A 414 17.16 -17.25 -1.92
CA GLN A 414 17.87 -17.45 -3.18
C GLN A 414 19.30 -17.92 -2.96
N ALA A 415 20.01 -17.33 -1.98
CA ALA A 415 21.33 -17.77 -1.57
C ALA A 415 21.29 -19.22 -1.07
N TYR A 416 20.30 -19.57 -0.25
CA TYR A 416 20.08 -20.94 0.21
C TYR A 416 20.05 -21.95 -0.95
N ALA A 417 19.20 -21.70 -1.96
CA ALA A 417 19.12 -22.56 -3.14
C ALA A 417 20.45 -22.62 -3.91
N TYR A 418 21.12 -21.48 -4.07
CA TYR A 418 22.40 -21.39 -4.77
C TYR A 418 23.49 -22.22 -4.09
N TYR A 419 23.63 -22.14 -2.77
CA TYR A 419 24.60 -22.94 -2.03
C TYR A 419 24.28 -24.42 -2.04
N LEU A 420 22.99 -24.77 -2.03
CA LEU A 420 22.56 -26.17 -2.02
C LEU A 420 22.82 -26.87 -3.37
N TYR A 421 22.70 -26.16 -4.51
CA TYR A 421 22.75 -26.76 -5.85
C TYR A 421 23.90 -26.31 -6.74
N CYS A 422 24.40 -25.07 -6.59
CA CYS A 422 25.37 -24.48 -7.52
C CYS A 422 26.81 -24.47 -6.99
N VAL A 423 27.01 -24.41 -5.66
CA VAL A 423 28.36 -24.36 -5.09
C VAL A 423 28.92 -25.76 -4.97
N GLU A 424 30.05 -26.03 -5.64
CA GLU A 424 30.70 -27.36 -5.70
C GLU A 424 31.62 -27.62 -4.48
N GLY A 425 32.04 -26.59 -3.74
CA GLY A 425 33.02 -26.72 -2.65
C GLY A 425 32.51 -27.21 -1.29
N TYR A 426 31.25 -27.62 -1.18
CA TYR A 426 30.70 -28.17 0.06
C TYR A 426 30.50 -29.69 -0.05
N ASP A 427 31.09 -30.42 0.90
CA ASP A 427 30.98 -31.89 1.01
C ASP A 427 29.53 -32.33 1.24
N ASN A 428 29.23 -33.59 0.91
CA ASN A 428 27.92 -34.20 1.14
C ASN A 428 27.39 -34.03 2.59
N PRO A 429 28.20 -34.19 3.66
CA PRO A 429 27.74 -33.95 5.03
C PRO A 429 27.27 -32.52 5.29
N TRP A 430 27.92 -31.52 4.67
CA TRP A 430 27.46 -30.13 4.78
C TRP A 430 26.09 -29.99 4.14
N ARG A 431 25.90 -30.53 2.93
CA ARG A 431 24.60 -30.46 2.23
C ARG A 431 23.52 -31.15 3.02
N GLU A 432 23.75 -32.35 3.55
CA GLU A 432 22.78 -33.07 4.39
C GLU A 432 22.34 -32.24 5.61
N LYS A 433 23.29 -31.59 6.30
CA LYS A 433 22.97 -30.71 7.42
C LYS A 433 22.16 -29.48 6.99
N HIS A 434 22.48 -28.90 5.83
CA HIS A 434 21.93 -27.63 5.37
C HIS A 434 20.66 -27.78 4.51
N LYS A 435 20.26 -29.00 4.11
CA LYS A 435 18.95 -29.26 3.47
C LYS A 435 17.77 -28.75 4.29
N LYS A 436 17.91 -28.62 5.61
CA LYS A 436 16.94 -27.94 6.47
C LYS A 436 17.22 -26.44 6.44
N PHE A 437 16.25 -25.66 5.95
CA PHE A 437 16.42 -24.22 5.78
C PHE A 437 16.87 -23.51 7.06
N HIS A 438 16.36 -23.89 8.23
CA HIS A 438 16.75 -23.22 9.48
C HIS A 438 18.26 -23.37 9.80
N ASN A 439 18.88 -24.51 9.46
CA ASN A 439 20.31 -24.73 9.69
C ASN A 439 21.13 -23.81 8.80
N PHE A 440 20.74 -23.69 7.54
CA PHE A 440 21.34 -22.75 6.62
C PHE A 440 21.14 -21.30 7.07
N PHE A 441 19.92 -20.91 7.41
CA PHE A 441 19.61 -19.56 7.85
C PHE A 441 20.50 -19.12 9.02
N LEU A 442 20.61 -19.97 10.05
CA LEU A 442 21.46 -19.68 11.22
C LEU A 442 22.95 -19.61 10.86
N SER A 443 23.44 -20.54 10.03
CA SER A 443 24.84 -20.54 9.62
C SER A 443 25.20 -19.34 8.74
N PHE A 444 24.34 -18.99 7.79
CA PHE A 444 24.52 -17.88 6.85
C PHE A 444 24.57 -16.54 7.57
N TRP A 445 23.62 -16.30 8.49
CA TRP A 445 23.56 -15.04 9.23
C TRP A 445 24.57 -14.94 10.37
N ALA A 446 25.13 -16.07 10.84
CA ALA A 446 26.25 -16.05 11.77
C ALA A 446 27.55 -15.52 11.13
N ASN A 447 27.84 -15.91 9.87
CA ASN A 447 29.07 -15.55 9.16
C ASN A 447 28.83 -15.17 7.68
N PRO A 448 28.10 -14.09 7.37
CA PRO A 448 27.73 -13.75 5.98
C PRO A 448 28.93 -13.46 5.07
N LEU A 449 30.04 -12.95 5.65
CA LEU A 449 31.27 -12.67 4.91
C LEU A 449 31.98 -13.94 4.42
N GLU A 450 31.86 -15.05 5.14
CA GLU A 450 32.44 -16.34 4.74
C GLU A 450 31.78 -16.85 3.45
N TYR A 451 30.45 -16.77 3.41
CA TYR A 451 29.67 -17.08 2.23
C TYR A 451 29.98 -16.09 1.09
N ALA A 452 30.07 -14.79 1.36
CA ALA A 452 30.36 -13.79 0.33
C ALA A 452 31.77 -13.91 -0.28
N ASN A 453 32.77 -14.34 0.48
CA ASN A 453 34.16 -14.29 0.04
C ASN A 453 34.53 -15.31 -1.02
N GLY A 454 33.71 -16.34 -1.29
CA GLY A 454 33.67 -17.18 -2.52
C GLY A 454 34.96 -17.83 -3.07
N SER A 455 36.13 -17.46 -2.57
CA SER A 455 37.43 -17.61 -3.21
C SER A 455 38.13 -18.90 -2.80
N ARG A 456 37.48 -19.74 -1.99
CA ARG A 456 38.02 -21.05 -1.57
C ARG A 456 37.41 -22.25 -2.28
N TYR A 457 36.39 -22.07 -3.12
CA TYR A 457 35.49 -23.17 -3.46
C TYR A 457 35.27 -23.37 -4.96
N THR A 458 36.01 -22.66 -5.80
CA THR A 458 36.03 -22.90 -7.25
C THR A 458 37.20 -23.82 -7.61
N HIS A 459 36.89 -24.81 -8.44
CA HIS A 459 37.80 -25.78 -9.05
C HIS A 459 38.26 -26.97 -8.19
N ARG A 460 37.35 -27.93 -8.00
CA ARG A 460 37.74 -29.34 -8.11
C ARG A 460 36.77 -30.06 -9.05
N GLN A 461 37.32 -30.55 -10.17
CA GLN A 461 36.61 -31.36 -11.16
C GLN A 461 36.17 -32.68 -10.53
N ASP A 462 34.94 -32.74 -10.02
CA ASP A 462 34.24 -34.02 -9.87
C ASP A 462 33.15 -34.12 -10.93
N GLN A 463 33.40 -34.97 -11.92
CA GLN A 463 32.66 -35.16 -13.16
C GLN A 463 31.27 -35.83 -13.02
N LEU A 464 30.62 -35.76 -11.84
CA LEU A 464 29.39 -36.54 -11.58
C LEU A 464 28.16 -35.74 -11.14
N MET A 465 28.26 -34.41 -11.00
CA MET A 465 27.08 -33.56 -10.73
C MET A 465 26.62 -32.87 -12.02
N ILE A 466 25.38 -33.15 -12.42
CA ILE A 466 24.71 -32.44 -13.53
C ILE A 466 24.63 -30.96 -13.15
N ARG A 467 25.46 -30.11 -13.76
CA ARG A 467 25.38 -28.65 -13.60
C ARG A 467 24.00 -28.18 -14.02
N ARG A 468 23.35 -27.43 -13.13
CA ARG A 468 21.99 -26.93 -13.36
C ARG A 468 22.06 -25.70 -14.28
N PRO A 469 21.23 -25.61 -15.34
CA PRO A 469 21.30 -24.51 -16.31
C PRO A 469 21.14 -23.11 -15.71
N TRP A 470 20.46 -23.00 -14.56
CA TRP A 470 20.25 -21.73 -13.88
C TRP A 470 21.45 -21.27 -13.05
N CYS A 471 22.38 -22.17 -12.71
CA CYS A 471 23.64 -21.84 -12.03
C CYS A 471 24.64 -21.13 -12.98
N GLU A 472 24.50 -21.34 -14.29
CA GLU A 472 25.42 -20.81 -15.31
C GLU A 472 25.03 -19.40 -15.79
N LYS A 473 23.87 -18.89 -15.37
CA LYS A 473 23.43 -17.53 -15.70
C LYS A 473 24.28 -16.49 -14.95
N THR A 474 24.47 -15.32 -15.56
CA THR A 474 25.17 -14.17 -14.93
C THR A 474 24.62 -13.84 -13.55
N ILE A 475 23.29 -13.94 -13.40
CA ILE A 475 22.61 -13.85 -12.12
C ILE A 475 21.83 -15.17 -11.94
N PRO A 476 22.35 -16.11 -11.13
CA PRO A 476 21.66 -17.36 -10.84
C PRO A 476 20.36 -17.11 -10.08
N PHE A 477 19.23 -17.51 -10.68
CA PHE A 477 17.90 -17.30 -10.10
C PHE A 477 17.03 -18.55 -10.27
N ILE A 478 16.81 -19.27 -9.17
CA ILE A 478 16.15 -20.59 -9.19
C ILE A 478 14.66 -20.43 -9.49
N TYR A 479 14.02 -19.37 -8.98
CA TYR A 479 12.58 -19.19 -9.10
C TYR A 479 12.13 -19.07 -10.56
N ASN A 480 12.84 -18.29 -11.39
CA ASN A 480 12.55 -18.19 -12.83
C ASN A 480 12.77 -19.53 -13.55
N TYR A 481 13.81 -20.28 -13.18
CA TYR A 481 14.02 -21.63 -13.73
C TYR A 481 12.88 -22.57 -13.35
N ILE A 482 12.43 -22.51 -12.11
CA ILE A 482 11.32 -23.34 -11.63
C ILE A 482 10.03 -23.02 -12.40
N GLN A 483 9.70 -21.73 -12.50
CA GLN A 483 8.53 -21.24 -13.24
C GLN A 483 8.52 -21.73 -14.68
N ASP A 484 9.64 -21.61 -15.39
CA ASP A 484 9.77 -22.06 -16.78
C ASP A 484 9.74 -23.60 -16.89
N LYS A 485 10.53 -24.30 -16.09
CA LYS A 485 10.77 -25.73 -16.23
C LYS A 485 9.61 -26.62 -15.77
N TYR A 486 8.97 -26.27 -14.67
CA TYR A 486 7.96 -27.12 -14.02
C TYR A 486 6.53 -26.58 -14.17
N TRP A 487 6.36 -25.26 -14.29
CA TRP A 487 5.04 -24.61 -14.38
C TRP A 487 4.76 -23.98 -15.76
N ASP A 488 5.72 -24.00 -16.69
CA ASP A 488 5.64 -23.34 -18.00
C ASP A 488 5.19 -21.87 -17.91
N VAL A 489 5.57 -21.15 -16.86
CA VAL A 489 5.27 -19.72 -16.69
C VAL A 489 6.41 -18.90 -17.27
N LYS A 490 6.09 -17.96 -18.16
CA LYS A 490 7.05 -17.12 -18.89
C LYS A 490 6.59 -15.67 -18.90
N PHE A 491 7.53 -14.74 -18.87
CA PHE A 491 7.24 -13.32 -19.09
C PHE A 491 6.50 -13.14 -20.43
N LEU A 492 5.34 -12.47 -20.38
CA LEU A 492 4.44 -12.26 -21.53
C LEU A 492 3.90 -13.55 -22.17
N LYS A 493 3.77 -14.65 -21.42
CA LYS A 493 3.21 -15.90 -21.95
C LYS A 493 1.82 -15.68 -22.54
N PHE A 494 0.94 -14.94 -21.85
CA PHE A 494 -0.41 -14.72 -22.36
C PHE A 494 -0.45 -14.05 -23.75
N LEU A 495 0.52 -13.18 -24.07
CA LEU A 495 0.61 -12.54 -25.38
C LEU A 495 1.13 -13.50 -26.46
N ARG A 496 2.07 -14.39 -26.09
CA ARG A 496 2.70 -15.32 -27.03
C ARG A 496 1.87 -16.58 -27.29
N SER A 497 1.15 -17.05 -26.28
CA SER A 497 0.32 -18.25 -26.30
C SER A 497 -0.96 -18.01 -25.48
N PRO A 498 -1.92 -17.23 -26.00
CA PRO A 498 -3.15 -16.92 -25.28
C PRO A 498 -3.94 -18.20 -25.01
N SER A 499 -4.37 -18.38 -23.76
CA SER A 499 -5.23 -19.50 -23.36
C SER A 499 -6.62 -18.99 -23.00
N GLY A 500 -7.65 -19.83 -23.20
CA GLY A 500 -9.02 -19.51 -22.79
C GLY A 500 -9.14 -19.28 -21.27
N ASN A 501 -8.19 -19.78 -20.48
CA ASN A 501 -8.16 -19.61 -19.02
C ASN A 501 -8.02 -18.14 -18.60
N VAL A 502 -7.48 -17.28 -19.46
CA VAL A 502 -7.39 -15.82 -19.21
C VAL A 502 -8.79 -15.22 -19.01
N LEU A 503 -9.84 -15.82 -19.59
CA LEU A 503 -11.22 -15.38 -19.43
C LEU A 503 -11.74 -15.56 -18.00
N TYR A 504 -11.18 -16.48 -17.21
CA TYR A 504 -11.55 -16.62 -15.80
C TYR A 504 -11.19 -15.38 -14.97
N ALA A 505 -10.19 -14.61 -15.41
CA ALA A 505 -9.77 -13.37 -14.77
C ALA A 505 -10.38 -12.10 -15.40
N LEU A 506 -11.29 -12.24 -16.37
CA LEU A 506 -11.92 -11.12 -17.09
C LEU A 506 -12.54 -10.06 -16.16
N PRO A 507 -13.26 -10.40 -15.06
CA PRO A 507 -13.82 -9.38 -14.17
C PRO A 507 -12.74 -8.49 -13.53
N VAL A 508 -11.61 -9.07 -13.14
CA VAL A 508 -10.49 -8.33 -12.56
C VAL A 508 -9.85 -7.45 -13.63
N TYR A 509 -9.56 -7.99 -14.81
CA TYR A 509 -9.01 -7.19 -15.91
C TYR A 509 -9.92 -6.04 -16.34
N PHE A 510 -11.24 -6.26 -16.37
CA PHE A 510 -12.21 -5.21 -16.70
C PHE A 510 -12.20 -4.11 -15.64
N MET A 511 -12.24 -4.46 -14.35
CA MET A 511 -12.18 -3.49 -13.26
C MET A 511 -10.87 -2.70 -13.26
N SER A 512 -9.74 -3.39 -13.46
CA SER A 512 -8.41 -2.81 -13.63
C SER A 512 -8.37 -1.84 -14.81
N PHE A 513 -8.81 -2.27 -15.99
CA PHE A 513 -8.84 -1.42 -17.18
C PHE A 513 -9.75 -0.21 -16.98
N HIS A 514 -10.95 -0.40 -16.42
CA HIS A 514 -11.88 0.68 -16.15
C HIS A 514 -11.28 1.70 -15.17
N ALA A 515 -10.61 1.25 -14.11
CA ALA A 515 -9.93 2.13 -13.15
C ALA A 515 -8.82 2.96 -13.83
N VAL A 516 -7.95 2.30 -14.62
CA VAL A 516 -6.87 2.98 -15.35
C VAL A 516 -7.43 3.97 -16.38
N HIS A 517 -8.38 3.53 -17.20
CA HIS A 517 -9.01 4.36 -18.21
C HIS A 517 -9.72 5.58 -17.59
N HIS A 518 -10.44 5.37 -16.50
CA HIS A 518 -11.12 6.45 -15.77
C HIS A 518 -10.13 7.48 -15.22
N PHE A 519 -9.04 7.02 -14.58
CA PHE A 519 -7.97 7.90 -14.10
C PHE A 519 -7.34 8.73 -15.23
N LEU A 520 -7.05 8.10 -16.37
CA LEU A 520 -6.47 8.80 -17.53
C LEU A 520 -7.44 9.81 -18.16
N ARG A 521 -8.75 9.55 -18.12
CA ARG A 521 -9.79 10.44 -18.67
C ARG A 521 -10.18 11.58 -17.74
N HIS A 522 -10.02 11.40 -16.45
CA HIS A 522 -10.39 12.38 -15.42
C HIS A 522 -9.22 12.60 -14.47
N PRO A 523 -8.12 13.22 -14.93
CA PRO A 523 -7.03 13.60 -14.04
C PRO A 523 -7.58 14.62 -13.02
N THR A 524 -7.87 14.16 -11.81
CA THR A 524 -8.25 15.02 -10.69
C THR A 524 -6.97 15.61 -10.10
N PHE A 525 -6.36 16.54 -10.82
CA PHE A 525 -5.41 17.44 -10.18
C PHE A 525 -6.20 18.63 -9.64
N THR A 526 -6.30 18.73 -8.33
CA THR A 526 -6.95 19.85 -7.65
C THR A 526 -6.13 21.13 -7.84
N GLY A 527 -6.75 22.17 -8.42
CA GLY A 527 -6.33 23.57 -8.35
C GLY A 527 -4.95 23.91 -8.93
N GLY A 528 -4.89 24.36 -10.18
CA GLY A 528 -3.70 25.01 -10.79
C GLY A 528 -2.45 24.14 -10.98
N GLN A 529 -2.42 22.93 -10.42
CA GLN A 529 -1.32 21.99 -10.51
C GLN A 529 -1.58 20.99 -11.62
N ALA A 530 -0.99 21.14 -12.81
CA ALA A 530 -0.79 20.00 -13.70
C ALA A 530 0.50 20.21 -14.52
N PRO A 531 1.24 19.15 -14.89
CA PRO A 531 0.99 17.73 -14.66
C PRO A 531 2.22 16.99 -14.12
N PHE A 532 2.12 16.23 -13.02
CA PHE A 532 3.07 15.14 -12.82
C PHE A 532 2.37 13.87 -12.35
N PHE A 533 2.09 13.01 -13.33
CA PHE A 533 1.69 11.60 -13.18
C PHE A 533 2.55 10.86 -12.14
N LEU A 534 3.84 11.23 -12.03
CA LEU A 534 4.83 10.67 -11.10
C LEU A 534 4.49 10.83 -9.60
N PHE A 535 3.68 11.82 -9.23
CA PHE A 535 3.34 12.09 -7.82
C PHE A 535 1.91 11.66 -7.45
N SER A 536 1.17 11.06 -8.38
CA SER A 536 -0.16 10.52 -8.07
C SER A 536 -0.04 9.25 -7.22
N PRO A 537 -0.81 9.11 -6.12
CA PRO A 537 -0.93 7.84 -5.40
C PRO A 537 -1.35 6.69 -6.34
N PHE A 538 -2.08 7.01 -7.40
CA PHE A 538 -2.56 6.03 -8.37
C PHE A 538 -1.44 5.45 -9.24
N LEU A 539 -0.30 6.14 -9.41
CA LEU A 539 0.80 5.62 -10.22
C LEU A 539 1.41 4.35 -9.62
N GLY A 540 1.66 4.36 -8.30
CA GLY A 540 2.21 3.20 -7.61
C GLY A 540 1.33 1.97 -7.81
N GLU A 541 0.02 2.15 -7.69
CA GLU A 541 -0.98 1.09 -7.89
C GLU A 541 -1.03 0.60 -9.35
N VAL A 542 -0.98 1.51 -10.33
CA VAL A 542 -0.96 1.15 -11.76
C VAL A 542 0.31 0.41 -12.15
N LEU A 543 1.47 0.86 -11.67
CA LEU A 543 2.75 0.20 -11.93
C LEU A 543 2.77 -1.19 -11.28
N HIS A 544 2.34 -1.28 -10.03
CA HIS A 544 2.28 -2.54 -9.30
C HIS A 544 1.35 -3.55 -9.99
N LEU A 545 0.14 -3.11 -10.36
CA LEU A 545 -0.81 -3.91 -11.13
C LEU A 545 -0.28 -4.29 -12.51
N GLY A 546 0.37 -3.35 -13.21
CA GLY A 546 0.98 -3.59 -14.51
C GLY A 546 2.03 -4.68 -14.45
N VAL A 547 2.94 -4.63 -13.47
CA VAL A 547 3.96 -5.68 -13.28
C VAL A 547 3.32 -7.04 -12.99
N LEU A 548 2.29 -7.08 -12.13
CA LEU A 548 1.56 -8.32 -11.85
C LEU A 548 0.90 -8.91 -13.10
N CYS A 549 0.32 -8.08 -13.96
CA CYS A 549 -0.32 -8.53 -15.19
C CYS A 549 0.66 -9.06 -16.26
N LEU A 550 1.94 -8.67 -16.20
CA LEU A 550 2.96 -9.10 -17.19
C LEU A 550 3.54 -10.50 -16.92
N TYR A 551 3.33 -11.03 -15.71
CA TYR A 551 3.79 -12.35 -15.26
C TYR A 551 2.67 -13.41 -15.22
N LEU A 552 1.50 -13.08 -15.79
CA LEU A 552 0.39 -14.00 -16.10
C LEU A 552 0.54 -14.57 -17.53
#